data_AF-A0A7K3YYX6-F1
#
_entry.id   AF-A0A7K3YYX6-F1
#
_cell.length_a   1.000
_cell.length_b   1.000
_cell.length_c   1.000
_cell.angle_alpha   90.00
_cell.angle_beta   90.00
_cell.angle_gamma   90.00
#
_symmetry.space_group_name_H-M   'P 1'
#
loop_
_entity.id
_entity.type
_entity.pdbx_description
1 polymer ?
#
loop_
_entity_poly.entity_id
_entity_poly.type
_entity_poly.pdbx_seq_one_letter_code
_entity_poly.pdbx_strand_id
1 'polypeptide(L)'
;MPGVLEHRRGYLRLMRQFTLDNGFFTVTDIQRSAGIPRSTAQDWVNRLLHEGCVLIREEKRGRSPARYAAISAMPSSTCKRIFTTVDGDMVRIYHDCMSGSCAAFCGYHHALAGGTLTNVERDGTLLAESARIGMNEINIGLAPLPAVGVYGVSRDGDAIVQHLHSIGGPAYSLSDMMAKADGVLRVEPRHEGNLVKGKVWTRALTQVTIGVDDTDSPGGGATFALALALLNHVTGIKGILPISHHIAMLNPSVFNKTAGNSSSFIELAVMPDKYDLLVERARRFVADEALSKEWGIAVRCGLVVPPGLREYGRKARTQVIARTVAEATAERFGITLSGGNGVIGALGAVALAGLPDDVLLDPAMNEF
;
A
#
# COMPACT_ATOMS: atom_id res chain seq x y z
N MET A 1 8.65 28.34 5.52
CA MET A 1 8.71 28.73 4.09
C MET A 1 8.17 27.56 3.28
N PRO A 2 7.16 27.74 2.41
CA PRO A 2 6.69 26.67 1.54
C PRO A 2 7.85 26.07 0.75
N GLY A 3 8.00 24.76 0.77
CA GLY A 3 9.07 24.07 0.06
C GLY A 3 8.89 24.15 -1.46
N VAL A 4 9.97 23.93 -2.22
CA VAL A 4 9.94 23.84 -3.69
C VAL A 4 8.86 22.88 -4.20
N LEU A 5 8.57 21.81 -3.46
CA LEU A 5 7.53 20.83 -3.77
C LEU A 5 6.09 21.38 -3.65
N GLU A 6 5.86 22.32 -2.75
CA GLU A 6 4.55 22.95 -2.53
C GLU A 6 4.23 23.93 -3.67
N HIS A 7 5.23 24.75 -4.04
CA HIS A 7 5.17 25.59 -5.23
C HIS A 7 4.95 24.77 -6.51
N ARG A 8 5.65 23.64 -6.67
CA ARG A 8 5.45 22.72 -7.80
C ARG A 8 3.99 22.26 -7.90
N ARG A 9 3.40 21.77 -6.80
CA ARG A 9 2.01 21.30 -6.78
C ARG A 9 1.04 22.44 -7.11
N GLY A 10 1.27 23.63 -6.54
CA GLY A 10 0.45 24.81 -6.79
C GLY A 10 0.43 25.21 -8.25
N TYR A 11 1.61 25.34 -8.88
CA TYR A 11 1.69 25.76 -10.28
C TYR A 11 1.18 24.70 -11.25
N LEU A 12 1.48 23.42 -11.02
CA LEU A 12 0.95 22.35 -11.86
C LEU A 12 -0.59 22.28 -11.79
N ARG A 13 -1.19 22.50 -10.60
CA ARG A 13 -2.66 22.58 -10.45
C ARG A 13 -3.24 23.74 -11.25
N LEU A 14 -2.62 24.91 -11.18
CA LEU A 14 -3.03 26.08 -11.94
C LEU A 14 -2.95 25.86 -13.46
N MET A 15 -1.84 25.29 -13.94
CA MET A 15 -1.65 24.93 -15.36
C MET A 15 -2.69 23.94 -15.86
N ARG A 16 -3.04 22.94 -15.03
CA ARG A 16 -4.11 21.98 -15.32
C ARG A 16 -5.47 22.66 -15.43
N GLN A 17 -5.79 23.57 -14.51
CA GLN A 17 -7.06 24.29 -14.53
C GLN A 17 -7.22 25.09 -15.83
N PHE A 18 -6.21 25.88 -16.21
CA PHE A 18 -6.25 26.61 -17.48
C PHE A 18 -6.35 25.68 -18.70
N THR A 19 -5.67 24.52 -18.66
CA THR A 19 -5.77 23.53 -19.74
C THR A 19 -7.17 22.95 -19.86
N LEU A 20 -7.87 22.72 -18.74
CA LEU A 20 -9.26 22.26 -18.74
C LEU A 20 -10.21 23.34 -19.26
N ASP A 21 -10.06 24.58 -18.78
CA ASP A 21 -10.99 25.66 -19.06
C ASP A 21 -10.85 26.17 -20.51
N ASN A 22 -9.62 26.28 -21.00
CA ASN A 22 -9.30 26.94 -22.27
C ASN A 22 -8.64 26.02 -23.31
N GLY A 23 -8.36 24.77 -22.97
CA GLY A 23 -7.60 23.83 -23.82
C GLY A 23 -6.08 24.07 -23.83
N PHE A 24 -5.60 25.20 -23.31
CA PHE A 24 -4.19 25.57 -23.20
C PHE A 24 -3.96 26.65 -22.12
N PHE A 25 -2.70 26.95 -21.84
CA PHE A 25 -2.27 28.10 -21.05
C PHE A 25 -1.01 28.74 -21.64
N THR A 26 -0.74 29.99 -21.27
CA THR A 26 0.50 30.70 -21.58
C THR A 26 1.28 31.00 -20.30
N VAL A 27 2.56 31.32 -20.42
CA VAL A 27 3.40 31.76 -19.29
C VAL A 27 2.82 33.01 -18.62
N THR A 28 2.13 33.87 -19.38
CA THR A 28 1.49 35.08 -18.85
C THR A 28 0.29 34.74 -17.95
N ASP A 29 -0.46 33.68 -18.26
CA ASP A 29 -1.60 33.24 -17.46
C ASP A 29 -1.13 32.75 -16.09
N ILE A 30 -0.06 31.95 -16.09
CA ILE A 30 0.59 31.46 -14.86
C ILE A 30 1.17 32.61 -14.05
N GLN A 31 1.89 33.53 -14.70
CA GLN A 31 2.43 34.74 -14.06
C GLN A 31 1.34 35.52 -13.32
N ARG A 32 0.23 35.82 -14.00
CA ARG A 32 -0.86 36.65 -13.45
C ARG A 32 -1.58 35.96 -12.32
N SER A 33 -1.98 34.71 -12.51
CA SER A 33 -2.78 34.00 -11.50
C SER A 33 -1.98 33.56 -10.28
N ALA A 34 -0.69 33.29 -10.42
CA ALA A 34 0.18 32.97 -9.29
C ALA A 34 0.82 34.19 -8.62
N GLY A 35 0.70 35.39 -9.20
CA GLY A 35 1.32 36.61 -8.67
C GLY A 35 2.85 36.56 -8.63
N ILE A 36 3.49 35.87 -9.58
CA ILE A 36 4.94 35.65 -9.62
C ILE A 36 5.63 36.37 -10.79
N PRO A 37 6.95 36.61 -10.72
CA PRO A 37 7.70 37.14 -11.86
C PRO A 37 7.56 36.24 -13.10
N ARG A 38 7.53 36.86 -14.29
CA ARG A 38 7.41 36.14 -15.57
C ARG A 38 8.54 35.13 -15.78
N SER A 39 9.76 35.48 -15.37
CA SER A 39 10.93 34.59 -15.41
C SER A 39 10.72 33.34 -14.55
N THR A 40 10.17 33.50 -13.35
CA THR A 40 9.83 32.37 -12.45
C THR A 40 8.73 31.50 -13.04
N ALA A 41 7.67 32.10 -13.62
CA ALA A 41 6.63 31.34 -14.31
C ALA A 41 7.20 30.55 -15.49
N GLN A 42 8.08 31.17 -16.29
CA GLN A 42 8.74 30.52 -17.42
C GLN A 42 9.64 29.36 -16.98
N ASP A 43 10.40 29.52 -15.90
CA ASP A 43 11.26 28.48 -15.33
C ASP A 43 10.44 27.26 -14.90
N TRP A 44 9.33 27.48 -14.20
CA TRP A 44 8.42 26.40 -13.80
C TRP A 44 7.77 25.70 -15.00
N VAL A 45 7.38 26.45 -16.03
CA VAL A 45 6.83 25.85 -17.26
C VAL A 45 7.88 24.98 -17.95
N ASN A 46 9.11 25.48 -18.11
CA ASN A 46 10.20 24.73 -18.75
C ASN A 46 10.56 23.47 -17.95
N ARG A 47 10.60 23.60 -16.62
CA ARG A 47 10.86 22.48 -15.72
C ARG A 47 9.77 21.42 -15.82
N LEU A 48 8.50 21.81 -15.74
CA LEU A 48 7.37 20.88 -15.85
C LEU A 48 7.23 20.30 -17.27
N LEU A 49 7.72 21.00 -18.29
CA LEU A 49 7.84 20.49 -19.65
C LEU A 49 8.90 19.39 -19.74
N HIS A 50 10.10 19.64 -19.19
CA HIS A 50 11.17 18.65 -19.10
C HIS A 50 10.76 17.43 -18.26
N GLU A 51 9.97 17.64 -17.21
CA GLU A 51 9.39 16.59 -16.36
C GLU A 51 8.23 15.83 -17.05
N GLY A 52 7.83 16.20 -18.28
CA GLY A 52 6.73 15.55 -18.99
C GLY A 52 5.36 15.75 -18.33
N CYS A 53 5.19 16.82 -17.54
CA CYS A 53 3.91 17.21 -16.94
C CYS A 53 3.13 18.20 -17.81
N VAL A 54 3.83 18.87 -18.74
CA VAL A 54 3.30 19.88 -19.65
C VAL A 54 3.88 19.61 -21.04
N LEU A 55 3.09 19.85 -22.09
CA LEU A 55 3.49 19.76 -23.49
C LEU A 55 3.33 21.11 -24.20
N ILE A 56 4.14 21.37 -25.21
CA ILE A 56 3.96 22.52 -26.11
C ILE A 56 2.85 22.18 -27.10
N ARG A 57 1.76 22.95 -27.09
CA ARG A 57 0.67 22.85 -28.08
C ARG A 57 0.99 23.64 -29.34
N GLU A 58 1.48 24.87 -29.16
CA GLU A 58 1.88 25.76 -30.25
C GLU A 58 3.15 26.52 -29.85
N GLU A 59 4.14 26.52 -30.73
CA GLU A 59 5.36 27.30 -30.53
C GLU A 59 5.11 28.81 -30.66
N LYS A 60 6.00 29.60 -30.06
CA LYS A 60 5.95 31.06 -30.15
C LYS A 60 6.12 31.49 -31.62
N ARG A 61 5.16 32.25 -32.15
CA ARG A 61 5.24 32.83 -33.50
C ARG A 61 5.13 34.35 -33.42
N GLY A 62 6.24 35.05 -33.64
CA GLY A 62 6.30 36.51 -33.62
C GLY A 62 5.84 37.09 -32.28
N ARG A 63 4.74 37.88 -32.32
CA ARG A 63 4.11 38.49 -31.13
C ARG A 63 3.17 37.53 -30.38
N SER A 64 2.78 36.41 -31.00
CA SER A 64 1.91 35.43 -30.37
C SER A 64 2.70 34.59 -29.35
N PRO A 65 2.25 34.51 -28.09
CA PRO A 65 2.92 33.70 -27.07
C PRO A 65 2.80 32.20 -27.39
N ALA A 66 3.79 31.41 -26.97
CA ALA A 66 3.69 29.95 -27.01
C ALA A 66 2.52 29.47 -26.14
N ARG A 67 1.82 28.44 -26.61
CA ARG A 67 0.72 27.79 -25.89
C ARG A 67 1.17 26.43 -25.39
N TYR A 68 0.91 26.18 -24.12
CA TYR A 68 1.25 24.95 -23.44
C TYR A 68 -0.04 24.27 -22.99
N ALA A 69 -0.02 22.95 -22.80
CA ALA A 69 -1.09 22.22 -22.17
C ALA A 69 -0.51 21.31 -21.10
N ALA A 70 -1.13 21.27 -19.93
CA ALA A 70 -0.82 20.23 -18.96
C ALA A 70 -1.24 18.89 -19.56
N ILE A 71 -0.38 17.87 -19.43
CA ILE A 71 -0.75 16.51 -19.82
C ILE A 71 -1.87 16.07 -18.88
N SER A 72 -3.09 16.00 -19.44
CA SER A 72 -4.43 15.70 -18.92
C SER A 72 -4.72 15.84 -17.42
N ALA A 73 -5.87 16.43 -17.09
CA ALA A 73 -6.46 16.38 -15.75
C ALA A 73 -6.97 14.98 -15.37
N MET A 74 -7.17 14.09 -16.34
CA MET A 74 -7.47 12.68 -16.08
C MET A 74 -6.19 12.01 -15.53
N PRO A 75 -6.30 11.25 -14.43
CA PRO A 75 -5.14 10.58 -13.87
C PRO A 75 -4.55 9.62 -14.92
N SER A 76 -3.23 9.58 -15.00
CA SER A 76 -2.49 8.68 -15.91
C SER A 76 -2.82 7.21 -15.63
N SER A 77 -3.16 6.90 -14.38
CA SER A 77 -3.67 5.61 -13.92
C SER A 77 -4.71 5.78 -12.81
N THR A 78 -5.73 4.93 -12.77
CA THR A 78 -6.68 4.80 -11.65
C THR A 78 -6.07 4.07 -10.45
N CYS A 79 -5.00 3.29 -10.67
CA CYS A 79 -4.19 2.65 -9.62
C CYS A 79 -2.89 3.45 -9.41
N LYS A 80 -2.63 3.89 -8.18
CA LYS A 80 -1.34 4.47 -7.79
C LYS A 80 -0.25 3.42 -7.89
N ARG A 81 -0.51 2.25 -7.30
CA ARG A 81 0.42 1.14 -7.19
C ARG A 81 -0.31 -0.18 -7.45
N ILE A 82 0.37 -1.11 -8.11
CA ILE A 82 -0.03 -2.51 -8.16
C ILE A 82 1.20 -3.35 -7.85
N PHE A 83 1.10 -4.19 -6.83
CA PHE A 83 2.20 -5.03 -6.38
C PHE A 83 1.67 -6.36 -5.83
N THR A 84 2.55 -7.35 -5.69
CA THR A 84 2.14 -8.70 -5.30
C THR A 84 3.11 -9.27 -4.29
N THR A 85 2.60 -9.78 -3.17
CA THR A 85 3.36 -10.56 -2.21
C THR A 85 3.13 -12.06 -2.43
N VAL A 86 4.12 -12.88 -2.13
CA VAL A 86 4.14 -14.31 -2.41
C VAL A 86 4.64 -15.10 -1.20
N ASP A 87 4.01 -16.24 -0.93
CA ASP A 87 4.43 -17.21 0.08
C ASP A 87 4.10 -18.62 -0.42
N GLY A 88 5.11 -19.33 -0.92
CA GLY A 88 4.93 -20.59 -1.62
C GLY A 88 4.11 -20.43 -2.91
N ASP A 89 2.97 -21.12 -2.98
CA ASP A 89 1.99 -21.04 -4.08
C ASP A 89 0.88 -20.01 -3.80
N MET A 90 0.83 -19.43 -2.60
CA MET A 90 -0.10 -18.37 -2.24
C MET A 90 0.43 -17.02 -2.70
N VAL A 91 -0.46 -16.19 -3.24
CA VAL A 91 -0.18 -14.81 -3.59
C VAL A 91 -1.20 -13.88 -2.96
N ARG A 92 -0.78 -12.63 -2.74
CA ARG A 92 -1.70 -11.53 -2.45
C ARG A 92 -1.40 -10.35 -3.35
N ILE A 93 -2.36 -10.01 -4.20
CA ILE A 93 -2.29 -8.94 -5.19
C ILE A 93 -2.90 -7.69 -4.56
N TYR A 94 -2.18 -6.57 -4.62
CA TYR A 94 -2.61 -5.30 -4.06
C TYR A 94 -2.81 -4.26 -5.15
N HIS A 95 -3.94 -3.58 -5.12
CA HIS A 95 -4.22 -2.39 -5.93
C HIS A 95 -4.48 -1.22 -4.99
N ASP A 96 -3.51 -0.30 -4.88
CA ASP A 96 -3.74 0.98 -4.20
C ASP A 96 -4.35 1.96 -5.21
N CYS A 97 -5.66 2.16 -5.10
CA CYS A 97 -6.41 3.00 -6.01
C CYS A 97 -6.26 4.49 -5.69
N MET A 98 -6.50 5.33 -6.69
CA MET A 98 -6.69 6.77 -6.52
C MET A 98 -7.99 7.12 -5.79
N SER A 99 -8.96 6.20 -5.79
CA SER A 99 -10.30 6.38 -5.23
C SER A 99 -10.78 5.11 -4.55
N GLY A 100 -11.35 5.25 -3.35
CA GLY A 100 -11.98 4.14 -2.62
C GLY A 100 -13.17 3.56 -3.36
N SER A 101 -13.90 4.37 -4.13
CA SER A 101 -15.02 3.89 -4.96
C SER A 101 -14.53 3.08 -6.16
N CYS A 102 -13.38 3.42 -6.76
CA CYS A 102 -12.77 2.60 -7.80
C CYS A 102 -12.30 1.25 -7.23
N ALA A 103 -11.68 1.25 -6.05
CA ALA A 103 -11.30 0.02 -5.34
C ALA A 103 -12.53 -0.84 -5.02
N ALA A 104 -13.63 -0.22 -4.56
CA ALA A 104 -14.88 -0.92 -4.28
C ALA A 104 -15.51 -1.53 -5.53
N PHE A 105 -15.52 -0.80 -6.65
CA PHE A 105 -16.03 -1.31 -7.93
C PHE A 105 -15.22 -2.52 -8.41
N CYS A 106 -13.89 -2.42 -8.41
CA CYS A 106 -13.03 -3.53 -8.82
C CYS A 106 -13.19 -4.71 -7.87
N GLY A 107 -13.14 -4.50 -6.56
CA GLY A 107 -13.31 -5.55 -5.57
C GLY A 107 -14.65 -6.28 -5.68
N TYR A 108 -15.74 -5.57 -5.93
CA TYR A 108 -17.04 -6.19 -6.19
C TYR A 108 -17.02 -7.11 -7.42
N HIS A 109 -16.47 -6.64 -8.55
CA HIS A 109 -16.45 -7.43 -9.78
C HIS A 109 -15.46 -8.60 -9.72
N HIS A 110 -14.29 -8.43 -9.09
CA HIS A 110 -13.34 -9.51 -8.87
C HIS A 110 -13.93 -10.59 -7.95
N ALA A 111 -14.60 -10.21 -6.87
CA ALA A 111 -15.30 -11.15 -6.00
C ALA A 111 -16.44 -11.88 -6.74
N LEU A 112 -17.23 -11.14 -7.54
CA LEU A 112 -18.33 -11.71 -8.34
C LEU A 112 -17.82 -12.66 -9.43
N ALA A 113 -16.66 -12.40 -10.03
CA ALA A 113 -16.04 -13.26 -11.03
C ALA A 113 -15.53 -14.57 -10.44
N GLY A 114 -15.11 -14.56 -9.18
CA GLY A 114 -14.47 -15.70 -8.54
C GLY A 114 -13.19 -16.09 -9.28
N GLY A 115 -13.19 -17.29 -9.86
CA GLY A 115 -12.05 -17.81 -10.62
C GLY A 115 -10.93 -18.29 -9.69
N THR A 116 -9.73 -17.72 -9.84
CA THR A 116 -8.55 -18.14 -9.07
C THR A 116 -8.43 -17.43 -7.72
N LEU A 117 -9.20 -16.35 -7.52
CA LEU A 117 -9.21 -15.61 -6.26
C LEU A 117 -9.93 -16.40 -5.18
N THR A 118 -9.31 -16.52 -4.02
CA THR A 118 -9.89 -17.17 -2.82
C THR A 118 -10.51 -16.17 -1.87
N ASN A 119 -10.08 -14.90 -1.92
CA ASN A 119 -10.59 -13.84 -1.06
C ASN A 119 -10.33 -12.46 -1.68
N VAL A 120 -11.23 -11.51 -1.45
CA VAL A 120 -11.13 -10.13 -1.92
C VAL A 120 -11.51 -9.20 -0.77
N GLU A 121 -10.54 -8.42 -0.28
CA GLU A 121 -10.70 -7.49 0.83
C GLU A 121 -10.37 -6.08 0.41
N ARG A 122 -11.00 -5.09 1.03
CA ARG A 122 -10.75 -3.68 0.77
C ARG A 122 -10.63 -2.90 2.06
N ASP A 123 -9.54 -2.17 2.20
CA ASP A 123 -9.34 -1.15 3.22
C ASP A 123 -9.13 0.21 2.55
N GLY A 124 -10.09 1.13 2.72
CA GLY A 124 -10.05 2.45 2.10
C GLY A 124 -9.86 2.38 0.58
N THR A 125 -8.68 2.80 0.11
CA THR A 125 -8.27 2.77 -1.31
C THR A 125 -7.49 1.52 -1.71
N LEU A 126 -7.07 0.69 -0.76
CA LEU A 126 -6.29 -0.50 -0.99
C LEU A 126 -7.23 -1.70 -1.18
N LEU A 127 -7.19 -2.31 -2.35
CA LEU A 127 -7.80 -3.60 -2.64
C LEU A 127 -6.74 -4.68 -2.49
N ALA A 128 -7.05 -5.77 -1.80
CA ALA A 128 -6.18 -6.90 -1.58
C ALA A 128 -6.88 -8.21 -1.99
N GLU A 129 -6.29 -8.94 -2.92
CA GLU A 129 -6.88 -10.12 -3.54
C GLU A 129 -5.96 -11.31 -3.29
N SER A 130 -6.45 -12.31 -2.57
CA SER A 130 -5.69 -13.53 -2.30
C SER A 130 -6.01 -14.59 -3.34
N ALA A 131 -4.99 -15.32 -3.78
CA ALA A 131 -5.14 -16.40 -4.75
C ALA A 131 -4.07 -17.48 -4.54
N ARG A 132 -4.30 -18.66 -5.11
CA ARG A 132 -3.24 -19.65 -5.35
C ARG A 132 -2.78 -19.55 -6.80
N ILE A 133 -1.49 -19.79 -7.05
CA ILE A 133 -0.96 -19.91 -8.41
C ILE A 133 -1.72 -21.03 -9.12
N GLY A 134 -2.30 -20.70 -10.28
CA GLY A 134 -3.22 -21.58 -10.98
C GLY A 134 -4.07 -20.82 -12.00
N MET A 135 -4.96 -21.56 -12.67
CA MET A 135 -5.89 -21.04 -13.65
C MET A 135 -7.28 -21.59 -13.32
N ASN A 136 -8.30 -20.75 -13.46
CA ASN A 136 -9.70 -21.13 -13.32
C ASN A 136 -10.54 -20.24 -14.24
N GLU A 137 -11.42 -20.85 -15.02
CA GLU A 137 -12.23 -20.10 -15.98
C GLU A 137 -13.18 -19.12 -15.28
N ILE A 138 -13.42 -17.99 -15.94
CA ILE A 138 -14.37 -16.97 -15.49
C ILE A 138 -15.22 -16.52 -16.67
N ASN A 139 -16.45 -16.11 -16.38
CA ASN A 139 -17.36 -15.54 -17.37
C ASN A 139 -17.51 -14.03 -17.12
N ILE A 140 -16.98 -13.23 -18.04
CA ILE A 140 -16.99 -11.77 -17.96
C ILE A 140 -17.98 -11.19 -18.97
N GLY A 141 -18.78 -10.21 -18.53
CA GLY A 141 -19.84 -9.63 -19.33
C GLY A 141 -20.49 -8.41 -18.70
N LEU A 142 -21.55 -7.91 -19.34
CA LEU A 142 -22.39 -6.85 -18.77
C LEU A 142 -23.28 -7.43 -17.66
N ALA A 143 -23.81 -6.56 -16.80
CA ALA A 143 -24.72 -6.95 -15.73
C ALA A 143 -25.79 -7.94 -16.23
N PRO A 144 -26.02 -9.07 -15.53
CA PRO A 144 -25.57 -9.38 -14.17
C PRO A 144 -24.17 -10.02 -14.04
N LEU A 145 -23.43 -10.18 -15.14
CA LEU A 145 -22.07 -10.75 -15.10
C LEU A 145 -21.05 -9.73 -14.58
N PRO A 146 -19.91 -10.21 -14.04
CA PRO A 146 -18.82 -9.34 -13.63
C PRO A 146 -18.13 -8.69 -14.85
N ALA A 147 -17.75 -7.42 -14.71
CA ALA A 147 -17.09 -6.65 -15.77
C ALA A 147 -15.57 -6.87 -15.83
N VAL A 148 -14.97 -7.42 -14.77
CA VAL A 148 -13.54 -7.76 -14.68
C VAL A 148 -13.32 -8.90 -13.72
N GLY A 149 -12.32 -9.74 -13.97
CA GLY A 149 -11.93 -10.82 -13.07
C GLY A 149 -10.53 -11.35 -13.37
N VAL A 150 -9.93 -12.01 -12.36
CA VAL A 150 -8.64 -12.69 -12.47
C VAL A 150 -8.90 -14.18 -12.70
N TYR A 151 -8.69 -14.63 -13.93
CA TYR A 151 -8.87 -16.05 -14.29
C TYR A 151 -7.63 -16.88 -14.03
N GLY A 152 -6.50 -16.25 -13.72
CA GLY A 152 -5.30 -17.00 -13.38
C GLY A 152 -4.21 -16.16 -12.78
N VAL A 153 -3.33 -16.84 -12.05
CA VAL A 153 -2.08 -16.31 -11.55
C VAL A 153 -0.98 -17.30 -11.90
N SER A 154 0.10 -16.82 -12.52
CA SER A 154 1.28 -17.65 -12.80
C SER A 154 2.57 -16.96 -12.37
N ARG A 155 3.66 -17.72 -12.30
CA ARG A 155 5.00 -17.19 -12.03
C ARG A 155 5.83 -17.16 -13.30
N ASP A 156 6.55 -16.06 -13.51
CA ASP A 156 7.46 -15.83 -14.63
C ASP A 156 8.79 -15.31 -14.07
N GLY A 157 9.71 -16.22 -13.77
CA GLY A 157 10.94 -15.90 -13.05
C GLY A 157 10.68 -15.32 -11.66
N ASP A 158 11.04 -14.05 -11.47
CA ASP A 158 10.82 -13.29 -10.24
C ASP A 158 9.57 -12.39 -10.29
N ALA A 159 8.78 -12.49 -11.37
CA ALA A 159 7.51 -11.80 -11.51
C ALA A 159 6.32 -12.73 -11.25
N ILE A 160 5.24 -12.15 -10.77
CA ILE A 160 3.90 -12.75 -10.78
C ILE A 160 3.11 -12.14 -11.93
N VAL A 161 2.40 -13.00 -12.65
CA VAL A 161 1.56 -12.66 -13.79
C VAL A 161 0.11 -12.86 -13.41
N GLN A 162 -0.63 -11.77 -13.39
CA GLN A 162 -2.09 -11.80 -13.27
C GLN A 162 -2.67 -11.95 -14.66
N HIS A 163 -3.61 -12.87 -14.85
CA HIS A 163 -4.31 -13.08 -16.12
C HIS A 163 -5.76 -12.64 -15.94
N LEU A 164 -6.17 -11.63 -16.69
CA LEU A 164 -7.44 -10.94 -16.51
C LEU A 164 -8.30 -10.97 -17.77
N HIS A 165 -9.60 -11.01 -17.56
CA HIS A 165 -10.61 -10.67 -18.56
C HIS A 165 -11.38 -9.43 -18.09
N SER A 166 -11.69 -8.52 -18.99
CA SER A 166 -12.40 -7.28 -18.68
C SER A 166 -13.22 -6.77 -19.85
N ILE A 167 -14.29 -6.03 -19.56
CA ILE A 167 -15.08 -5.28 -20.55
C ILE A 167 -15.32 -3.85 -20.05
N GLY A 168 -15.73 -2.93 -20.93
CA GLY A 168 -16.16 -1.58 -20.54
C GLY A 168 -15.07 -0.76 -19.83
N GLY A 169 -15.42 -0.10 -18.72
CA GLY A 169 -14.49 0.75 -17.96
C GLY A 169 -13.21 0.03 -17.49
N PRO A 170 -13.31 -1.15 -16.86
CA PRO A 170 -12.13 -1.96 -16.50
C PRO A 170 -11.22 -2.32 -17.67
N ALA A 171 -11.79 -2.56 -18.87
CA ALA A 171 -11.00 -2.85 -20.06
C ALA A 171 -10.12 -1.67 -20.47
N TYR A 172 -10.64 -0.44 -20.38
CA TYR A 172 -9.82 0.77 -20.58
C TYR A 172 -8.71 0.89 -19.52
N SER A 173 -9.00 0.55 -18.26
CA SER A 173 -7.97 0.53 -17.22
C SER A 173 -6.85 -0.47 -17.54
N LEU A 174 -7.19 -1.68 -17.96
CA LEU A 174 -6.24 -2.72 -18.33
C LEU A 174 -5.39 -2.33 -19.55
N SER A 175 -6.00 -1.75 -20.57
CA SER A 175 -5.30 -1.37 -21.81
C SER A 175 -4.39 -0.14 -21.66
N ASP A 176 -4.83 0.89 -20.93
CA ASP A 176 -4.22 2.23 -21.03
C ASP A 176 -3.67 2.79 -19.70
N MET A 177 -4.06 2.22 -18.55
CA MET A 177 -3.79 2.78 -17.22
C MET A 177 -2.87 1.93 -16.36
N MET A 178 -3.10 0.63 -16.27
CA MET A 178 -2.37 -0.24 -15.32
C MET A 178 -0.86 -0.24 -15.57
N ALA A 179 -0.41 -0.12 -16.82
CA ALA A 179 1.02 -0.03 -17.17
C ALA A 179 1.74 1.19 -16.57
N LYS A 180 0.99 2.19 -16.09
CA LYS A 180 1.53 3.41 -15.47
C LYS A 180 1.47 3.37 -13.94
N ALA A 181 0.91 2.32 -13.35
CA ALA A 181 0.90 2.14 -11.90
C ALA A 181 2.29 1.72 -11.41
N ASP A 182 2.74 2.30 -10.29
CA ASP A 182 4.02 1.92 -9.69
C ASP A 182 3.98 0.45 -9.19
N GLY A 183 5.08 -0.27 -9.36
CA GLY A 183 5.17 -1.72 -9.13
C GLY A 183 4.80 -2.62 -10.32
N VAL A 184 4.17 -2.08 -11.38
CA VAL A 184 3.89 -2.82 -12.62
C VAL A 184 5.12 -2.86 -13.52
N LEU A 185 5.52 -4.05 -13.95
CA LEU A 185 6.68 -4.28 -14.81
C LEU A 185 6.31 -4.20 -16.29
N ARG A 186 5.17 -4.78 -16.67
CA ARG A 186 4.60 -4.72 -18.02
C ARG A 186 3.11 -5.09 -17.98
N VAL A 187 2.39 -4.67 -19.02
CA VAL A 187 1.02 -5.10 -19.31
C VAL A 187 0.91 -5.50 -20.76
N GLU A 188 0.22 -6.61 -21.03
CA GLU A 188 -0.03 -7.10 -22.39
C GLU A 188 -1.55 -7.25 -22.62
N PRO A 189 -2.24 -6.23 -23.14
CA PRO A 189 -3.65 -6.30 -23.47
C PRO A 189 -3.87 -6.87 -24.89
N ARG A 190 -4.93 -7.66 -25.05
CA ARG A 190 -5.42 -8.20 -26.33
C ARG A 190 -6.93 -7.98 -26.42
N HIS A 191 -7.35 -7.27 -27.46
CA HIS A 191 -8.75 -6.95 -27.72
C HIS A 191 -9.39 -8.08 -28.55
N GLU A 192 -10.55 -8.57 -28.08
CA GLU A 192 -11.40 -9.55 -28.73
C GLU A 192 -12.84 -9.02 -28.74
N GLY A 193 -13.16 -8.14 -29.70
CA GLY A 193 -14.41 -7.39 -29.71
C GLY A 193 -14.50 -6.44 -28.51
N ASN A 194 -15.54 -6.60 -27.70
CA ASN A 194 -15.74 -5.80 -26.47
C ASN A 194 -14.97 -6.35 -25.26
N LEU A 195 -14.41 -7.56 -25.37
CA LEU A 195 -13.61 -8.20 -24.33
C LEU A 195 -12.14 -7.81 -24.49
N VAL A 196 -11.50 -7.48 -23.38
CA VAL A 196 -10.05 -7.31 -23.30
C VAL A 196 -9.49 -8.37 -22.37
N LYS A 197 -8.65 -9.23 -22.95
CA LYS A 197 -7.82 -10.16 -22.20
C LYS A 197 -6.49 -9.47 -21.91
N GLY A 198 -5.98 -9.57 -20.70
CA GLY A 198 -4.69 -8.96 -20.40
C GLY A 198 -3.88 -9.73 -19.39
N LYS A 199 -2.58 -9.48 -19.45
CA LYS A 199 -1.62 -9.97 -18.47
C LYS A 199 -0.94 -8.78 -17.80
N VAL A 200 -0.80 -8.82 -16.48
CA VAL A 200 -0.14 -7.76 -15.70
C VAL A 200 0.98 -8.41 -14.89
N TRP A 201 2.20 -7.92 -15.07
CA TRP A 201 3.37 -8.41 -14.36
C TRP A 201 3.73 -7.47 -13.21
N THR A 202 3.91 -8.05 -12.03
CA THR A 202 4.42 -7.38 -10.83
C THR A 202 5.60 -8.19 -10.27
N ARG A 203 6.50 -7.55 -9.54
CA ARG A 203 7.58 -8.28 -8.86
C ARG A 203 6.99 -9.15 -7.75
N ALA A 204 7.53 -10.35 -7.55
CA ALA A 204 7.24 -11.19 -6.38
C ALA A 204 7.91 -10.59 -5.13
N LEU A 205 7.13 -9.94 -4.27
CA LEU A 205 7.58 -9.37 -3.01
C LEU A 205 7.30 -10.33 -1.85
N THR A 206 7.96 -10.10 -0.73
CA THR A 206 7.74 -10.80 0.54
C THR A 206 6.85 -9.94 1.44
N GLN A 207 5.78 -10.50 2.00
CA GLN A 207 5.02 -9.78 3.04
C GLN A 207 5.74 -9.89 4.38
N VAL A 208 5.94 -8.75 5.03
CA VAL A 208 6.55 -8.65 6.35
C VAL A 208 5.61 -7.91 7.29
N THR A 209 5.35 -8.50 8.45
CA THR A 209 4.59 -7.90 9.55
C THR A 209 5.55 -7.51 10.66
N ILE A 210 5.48 -6.27 11.13
CA ILE A 210 6.26 -5.78 12.27
C ILE A 210 5.31 -5.35 13.38
N GLY A 211 5.30 -6.10 14.49
CA GLY A 211 4.65 -5.69 15.72
C GLY A 211 5.53 -4.76 16.54
N VAL A 212 4.92 -3.81 17.24
CA VAL A 212 5.57 -2.80 18.09
C VAL A 212 4.75 -2.63 19.36
N ASP A 213 5.42 -2.62 20.52
CA ASP A 213 4.75 -2.41 21.81
C ASP A 213 5.65 -1.81 22.90
N ASP A 214 5.04 -1.35 23.99
CA ASP A 214 5.65 -0.73 25.18
C ASP A 214 6.64 0.39 24.86
N THR A 215 6.28 1.27 23.91
CA THR A 215 7.18 2.33 23.43
C THR A 215 6.95 3.69 24.11
N ASP A 216 5.78 3.88 24.71
CA ASP A 216 5.39 5.10 25.43
C ASP A 216 5.73 5.05 26.92
N SER A 217 5.61 6.20 27.59
CA SER A 217 5.91 6.36 29.01
C SER A 217 4.79 7.14 29.71
N PRO A 218 4.73 7.15 31.05
CA PRO A 218 3.77 7.99 31.78
C PRO A 218 3.87 9.49 31.45
N GLY A 219 5.04 9.95 30.98
CA GLY A 219 5.30 11.34 30.60
C GLY A 219 4.92 11.68 29.16
N GLY A 220 4.50 10.71 28.35
CA GLY A 220 4.08 10.93 26.96
C GLY A 220 4.48 9.80 26.01
N GLY A 221 4.10 9.97 24.74
CA GLY A 221 4.24 8.97 23.68
C GLY A 221 2.95 8.20 23.41
N ALA A 222 2.92 7.49 22.29
CA ALA A 222 1.87 6.52 21.97
C ALA A 222 2.42 5.48 20.99
N THR A 223 2.27 4.19 21.31
CA THR A 223 2.77 3.09 20.46
C THR A 223 2.26 3.15 19.04
N PHE A 224 0.98 3.46 18.83
CA PHE A 224 0.42 3.59 17.47
C PHE A 224 1.05 4.74 16.67
N ALA A 225 1.41 5.84 17.35
CA ALA A 225 2.03 6.99 16.68
C ALA A 225 3.47 6.64 16.24
N LEU A 226 4.22 5.92 17.09
CA LEU A 226 5.55 5.45 16.76
C LEU A 226 5.52 4.37 15.66
N ALA A 227 4.56 3.45 15.69
CA ALA A 227 4.38 2.44 14.65
C ALA A 227 4.08 3.07 13.28
N LEU A 228 3.24 4.11 13.24
CA LEU A 228 2.98 4.88 12.01
C LEU A 228 4.23 5.66 11.55
N ALA A 229 5.00 6.23 12.48
CA ALA A 229 6.26 6.88 12.15
C ALA A 229 7.28 5.88 11.58
N LEU A 230 7.33 4.67 12.15
CA LEU A 230 8.15 3.57 11.66
C LEU A 230 7.76 3.17 10.24
N LEU A 231 6.46 3.00 9.96
CA LEU A 231 5.94 2.71 8.61
C LEU A 231 6.44 3.75 7.59
N ASN A 232 6.30 5.03 7.92
CA ASN A 232 6.77 6.13 7.06
C ASN A 232 8.30 6.11 6.89
N HIS A 233 9.05 5.80 7.95
CA HIS A 233 10.51 5.73 7.91
C HIS A 233 11.01 4.60 6.98
N VAL A 234 10.53 3.38 7.17
CA VAL A 234 11.03 2.21 6.43
C VAL A 234 10.57 2.20 4.98
N THR A 235 9.44 2.82 4.66
CA THR A 235 8.94 2.95 3.28
C THR A 235 9.66 4.02 2.46
N GLY A 236 10.54 4.81 3.08
CA GLY A 236 11.54 5.60 2.38
C GLY A 236 12.64 4.77 1.71
N ILE A 237 12.75 3.47 2.04
CA ILE A 237 13.71 2.55 1.45
C ILE A 237 13.16 2.00 0.14
N LYS A 238 13.89 2.19 -0.96
CA LYS A 238 13.51 1.64 -2.27
C LYS A 238 13.37 0.12 -2.19
N GLY A 239 12.22 -0.39 -2.62
CA GLY A 239 11.89 -1.82 -2.58
C GLY A 239 11.05 -2.23 -1.37
N ILE A 240 10.59 -1.27 -0.55
CA ILE A 240 9.67 -1.50 0.56
C ILE A 240 8.40 -0.68 0.32
N LEU A 241 7.25 -1.35 0.23
CA LEU A 241 5.95 -0.72 -0.02
C LEU A 241 5.05 -0.87 1.21
N PRO A 242 4.37 0.21 1.65
CA PRO A 242 3.38 0.11 2.73
C PRO A 242 2.15 -0.70 2.28
N ILE A 243 1.67 -1.57 3.16
CA ILE A 243 0.37 -2.25 3.05
C ILE A 243 -0.61 -1.62 4.05
N SER A 244 -0.37 -1.76 5.36
CA SER A 244 -1.34 -1.36 6.39
C SER A 244 -0.67 -1.03 7.74
N HIS A 245 -1.44 -0.43 8.63
CA HIS A 245 -1.11 -0.23 10.04
C HIS A 245 -2.38 -0.49 10.86
N HIS A 246 -2.28 -1.35 11.87
CA HIS A 246 -3.38 -1.71 12.75
C HIS A 246 -3.00 -1.59 14.22
N ILE A 247 -4.02 -1.43 15.05
CA ILE A 247 -3.92 -1.46 16.51
C ILE A 247 -4.59 -2.74 16.99
N ALA A 248 -3.92 -3.48 17.86
CA ALA A 248 -4.43 -4.71 18.46
C ALA A 248 -4.51 -4.56 19.98
N MET A 249 -5.73 -4.57 20.51
CA MET A 249 -5.97 -4.58 21.95
C MET A 249 -5.65 -5.95 22.53
N LEU A 250 -4.88 -5.95 23.63
CA LEU A 250 -4.44 -7.13 24.35
C LEU A 250 -5.19 -7.29 25.68
N ASN A 251 -4.71 -8.16 26.56
CA ASN A 251 -5.39 -8.48 27.82
C ASN A 251 -5.54 -7.25 28.74
N PRO A 252 -6.75 -6.75 29.00
CA PRO A 252 -6.93 -5.56 29.83
C PRO A 252 -6.58 -5.81 31.31
N SER A 253 -6.45 -7.07 31.76
CA SER A 253 -6.13 -7.41 33.15
C SER A 253 -4.64 -7.37 33.49
N VAL A 254 -3.75 -7.10 32.53
CA VAL A 254 -2.31 -6.97 32.79
C VAL A 254 -2.04 -5.74 33.69
N PHE A 255 -1.28 -5.95 34.77
CA PHE A 255 -1.01 -4.93 35.78
C PHE A 255 0.04 -3.91 35.33
N ASN A 256 1.14 -4.37 34.72
CA ASN A 256 2.15 -3.51 34.11
C ASN A 256 1.75 -3.22 32.66
N LYS A 257 0.94 -2.19 32.44
CA LYS A 257 0.49 -1.76 31.11
C LYS A 257 0.55 -0.24 30.97
N THR A 258 0.74 0.23 29.75
CA THR A 258 0.42 1.60 29.34
C THR A 258 -1.10 1.78 29.29
N ALA A 259 -1.59 3.02 29.13
CA ALA A 259 -3.02 3.30 29.15
C ALA A 259 -3.75 2.57 28.00
N GLY A 260 -4.38 1.43 28.30
CA GLY A 260 -5.20 0.65 27.36
C GLY A 260 -4.63 -0.71 26.92
N ASN A 261 -3.41 -1.09 27.31
CA ASN A 261 -2.72 -2.35 26.90
C ASN A 261 -2.93 -2.71 25.42
N SER A 262 -2.51 -1.81 24.53
CA SER A 262 -2.71 -1.94 23.09
C SER A 262 -1.36 -1.89 22.38
N SER A 263 -1.17 -2.87 21.50
CA SER A 263 0.00 -3.00 20.64
C SER A 263 -0.34 -2.53 19.22
N SER A 264 0.67 -2.26 18.40
CA SER A 264 0.46 -1.93 16.99
C SER A 264 1.24 -2.88 16.09
N PHE A 265 0.74 -3.11 14.88
CA PHE A 265 1.53 -3.77 13.85
C PHE A 265 1.39 -3.07 12.50
N ILE A 266 2.45 -3.14 11.71
CA ILE A 266 2.49 -2.64 10.33
C ILE A 266 2.76 -3.78 9.37
N GLU A 267 2.20 -3.70 8.17
CA GLU A 267 2.44 -4.66 7.11
C GLU A 267 3.09 -4.00 5.90
N LEU A 268 4.05 -4.71 5.31
CA LEU A 268 4.93 -4.21 4.26
C LEU A 268 5.07 -5.28 3.17
N ALA A 269 5.14 -4.84 1.91
CA ALA A 269 5.62 -5.66 0.81
C ALA A 269 7.10 -5.31 0.54
N VAL A 270 7.98 -6.29 0.66
CA VAL A 270 9.43 -6.10 0.78
C VAL A 270 10.13 -6.90 -0.30
N MET A 271 11.03 -6.25 -1.05
CA MET A 271 11.95 -6.97 -1.92
C MET A 271 12.78 -7.96 -1.09
N PRO A 272 12.93 -9.23 -1.49
CA PRO A 272 13.58 -10.24 -0.66
C PRO A 272 14.99 -9.86 -0.16
N ASP A 273 15.77 -9.14 -0.98
CA ASP A 273 17.12 -8.67 -0.65
C ASP A 273 17.14 -7.47 0.32
N LYS A 274 15.98 -6.95 0.72
CA LYS A 274 15.83 -5.83 1.67
C LYS A 274 15.37 -6.25 3.05
N TYR A 275 15.10 -7.54 3.27
CA TYR A 275 14.60 -8.05 4.55
C TYR A 275 15.53 -7.70 5.73
N ASP A 276 16.81 -8.07 5.65
CA ASP A 276 17.76 -7.82 6.75
C ASP A 276 17.93 -6.31 7.03
N LEU A 277 17.95 -5.50 5.97
CA LEU A 277 18.00 -4.05 6.08
C LEU A 277 16.75 -3.50 6.78
N LEU A 278 15.56 -4.01 6.45
CA LEU A 278 14.32 -3.62 7.10
C LEU A 278 14.35 -3.94 8.59
N VAL A 279 14.74 -5.16 8.97
CA VAL A 279 14.81 -5.61 10.36
C VAL A 279 15.73 -4.68 11.16
N GLU A 280 16.93 -4.44 10.66
CA GLU A 280 17.91 -3.59 11.35
C GLU A 280 17.45 -2.13 11.45
N ARG A 281 16.84 -1.58 10.39
CA ARG A 281 16.32 -0.20 10.39
C ARG A 281 15.14 -0.05 11.33
N ALA A 282 14.23 -1.02 11.37
CA ALA A 282 13.10 -1.00 12.28
C ALA A 282 13.57 -1.07 13.74
N ARG A 283 14.48 -2.01 14.05
CA ARG A 283 15.09 -2.14 15.38
C ARG A 283 15.73 -0.83 15.85
N ARG A 284 16.58 -0.24 15.00
CA ARG A 284 17.27 1.00 15.34
C ARG A 284 16.31 2.17 15.52
N PHE A 285 15.36 2.34 14.60
CA PHE A 285 14.37 3.42 14.68
C PHE A 285 13.58 3.35 15.99
N VAL A 286 13.04 2.18 16.35
CA VAL A 286 12.27 2.04 17.58
C VAL A 286 13.16 2.22 18.81
N ALA A 287 14.38 1.68 18.80
CA ALA A 287 15.32 1.85 19.92
C ALA A 287 15.71 3.32 20.17
N ASP A 288 15.85 4.11 19.11
CA ASP A 288 16.27 5.51 19.18
C ASP A 288 15.10 6.45 19.57
N GLU A 289 13.87 6.12 19.16
CA GLU A 289 12.70 7.00 19.29
C GLU A 289 11.73 6.60 20.43
N ALA A 290 11.80 5.36 20.93
CA ALA A 290 10.96 4.93 22.05
C ALA A 290 11.31 5.64 23.36
N LEU A 291 10.30 5.97 24.15
CA LEU A 291 10.45 6.63 25.45
C LEU A 291 10.60 5.63 26.60
N SER A 292 10.12 4.40 26.41
CA SER A 292 10.25 3.30 27.36
C SER A 292 11.44 2.42 27.02
N LYS A 293 12.18 1.96 28.05
CA LYS A 293 13.26 0.96 27.88
C LYS A 293 12.73 -0.46 27.65
N GLU A 294 11.44 -0.67 27.91
CA GLU A 294 10.76 -1.95 27.72
C GLU A 294 10.22 -2.13 26.30
N TRP A 295 10.49 -1.19 25.37
CA TRP A 295 10.05 -1.28 23.98
C TRP A 295 10.32 -2.66 23.39
N GLY A 296 9.44 -3.12 22.52
CA GLY A 296 9.62 -4.38 21.82
C GLY A 296 9.18 -4.33 20.38
N ILE A 297 9.89 -5.08 19.54
CA ILE A 297 9.47 -5.37 18.17
C ILE A 297 9.47 -6.88 17.93
N ALA A 298 8.56 -7.31 17.06
CA ALA A 298 8.50 -8.66 16.52
C ALA A 298 8.37 -8.59 15.00
N VAL A 299 9.27 -9.23 14.25
CA VAL A 299 9.28 -9.19 12.78
C VAL A 299 9.04 -10.57 12.21
N ARG A 300 7.95 -10.74 11.46
CA ARG A 300 7.54 -11.99 10.81
C ARG A 300 7.48 -11.83 9.30
N CYS A 301 7.98 -12.82 8.58
CA CYS A 301 7.80 -12.99 7.14
C CYS A 301 6.66 -13.99 6.85
N GLY A 302 5.85 -13.72 5.82
CA GLY A 302 4.88 -14.67 5.25
C GLY A 302 3.44 -14.17 5.26
N LEU A 303 2.59 -14.79 4.44
CA LEU A 303 1.19 -14.37 4.24
C LEU A 303 0.25 -14.89 5.33
N VAL A 304 0.42 -16.16 5.72
CA VAL A 304 -0.54 -16.85 6.59
C VAL A 304 0.01 -17.00 8.00
N VAL A 305 -0.72 -16.46 8.99
CA VAL A 305 -0.41 -16.65 10.41
C VAL A 305 -0.64 -18.13 10.77
N PRO A 306 0.39 -18.90 11.16
CA PRO A 306 0.22 -20.31 11.49
C PRO A 306 -0.69 -20.49 12.72
N PRO A 307 -1.48 -21.58 12.82
CA PRO A 307 -2.43 -21.77 13.93
C PRO A 307 -1.78 -21.71 15.32
N GLY A 308 -0.56 -22.24 15.47
CA GLY A 308 0.15 -22.17 16.75
C GLY A 308 0.64 -20.77 17.12
N LEU A 309 0.90 -19.91 16.12
CA LEU A 309 1.15 -18.48 16.36
C LEU A 309 -0.15 -17.76 16.70
N ARG A 310 -1.26 -18.08 16.02
CA ARG A 310 -2.58 -17.53 16.35
C ARG A 310 -2.98 -17.80 17.79
N GLU A 311 -2.69 -18.99 18.30
CA GLU A 311 -2.91 -19.36 19.69
C GLU A 311 -2.12 -18.48 20.67
N TYR A 312 -0.91 -18.05 20.32
CA TYR A 312 -0.19 -17.06 21.12
C TYR A 312 -0.96 -15.73 21.20
N GLY A 313 -1.57 -15.28 20.09
CA GLY A 313 -2.43 -14.10 20.07
C GLY A 313 -3.63 -14.22 21.02
N ARG A 314 -4.29 -15.39 21.06
CA ARG A 314 -5.38 -15.67 22.03
C ARG A 314 -4.88 -15.62 23.48
N LYS A 315 -3.70 -16.19 23.76
CA LYS A 315 -3.08 -16.10 25.08
C LYS A 315 -2.73 -14.66 25.45
N ALA A 316 -2.24 -13.86 24.51
CA ALA A 316 -1.88 -12.46 24.75
C ALA A 316 -3.10 -11.60 25.12
N ARG A 317 -4.31 -12.04 24.76
CA ARG A 317 -5.59 -11.42 25.14
C ARG A 317 -6.21 -11.96 26.42
N THR A 318 -5.86 -13.16 26.85
CA THR A 318 -6.57 -13.86 27.94
C THR A 318 -5.70 -14.14 29.17
N GLN A 319 -4.37 -14.08 29.05
CA GLN A 319 -3.43 -14.49 30.08
C GLN A 319 -2.34 -13.43 30.30
N VAL A 320 -1.61 -13.55 31.40
CA VAL A 320 -0.35 -12.84 31.62
C VAL A 320 0.77 -13.75 31.14
N ILE A 321 1.48 -13.34 30.09
CA ILE A 321 2.51 -14.14 29.44
C ILE A 321 3.89 -13.75 29.98
N ALA A 322 4.73 -14.75 30.27
CA ALA A 322 6.14 -14.51 30.57
C ALA A 322 6.96 -14.33 29.28
N ARG A 323 7.97 -13.46 29.31
CA ARG A 323 8.87 -13.19 28.17
C ARG A 323 9.46 -14.46 27.55
N THR A 324 9.82 -15.45 28.37
CA THR A 324 10.37 -16.73 27.89
C THR A 324 9.41 -17.51 26.99
N VAL A 325 8.10 -17.36 27.19
CA VAL A 325 7.07 -17.96 26.31
C VAL A 325 7.04 -17.25 24.96
N ALA A 326 7.19 -15.93 24.95
CA ALA A 326 7.29 -15.15 23.72
C ALA A 326 8.54 -15.55 22.92
N GLU A 327 9.70 -15.66 23.60
CA GLU A 327 10.97 -16.07 22.99
C GLU A 327 10.89 -17.48 22.39
N ALA A 328 10.37 -18.47 23.13
CA ALA A 328 10.19 -19.82 22.63
C ALA A 328 9.19 -19.89 21.45
N THR A 329 8.14 -19.07 21.48
CA THR A 329 7.17 -18.98 20.37
C THR A 329 7.83 -18.37 19.13
N ALA A 330 8.61 -17.29 19.31
CA ALA A 330 9.30 -16.63 18.22
C ALA A 330 10.35 -17.54 17.57
N GLU A 331 11.14 -18.25 18.36
CA GLU A 331 12.10 -19.25 17.86
C GLU A 331 11.40 -20.33 17.03
N ARG A 332 10.30 -20.90 17.55
CA ARG A 332 9.52 -21.92 16.86
C ARG A 332 8.99 -21.48 15.49
N PHE A 333 8.64 -20.20 15.34
CA PHE A 333 8.05 -19.65 14.11
C PHE A 333 9.02 -18.79 13.28
N GLY A 334 10.31 -18.75 13.64
CA GLY A 334 11.31 -17.96 12.91
C GLY A 334 11.06 -16.46 12.94
N ILE A 335 10.53 -15.94 14.06
CA ILE A 335 10.22 -14.51 14.24
C ILE A 335 11.39 -13.83 14.95
N THR A 336 11.83 -12.70 14.42
CA THR A 336 12.88 -11.91 15.07
C THR A 336 12.28 -11.03 16.15
N LEU A 337 12.75 -11.17 17.39
CA LEU A 337 12.41 -10.27 18.50
C LEU A 337 13.57 -9.30 18.78
N SER A 338 13.25 -8.09 19.20
CA SER A 338 14.25 -7.14 19.74
C SER A 338 13.62 -6.24 20.79
N GLY A 339 14.36 -5.96 21.87
CA GLY A 339 13.94 -5.06 22.94
C GLY A 339 13.74 -5.72 24.31
N GLY A 340 12.98 -5.02 25.15
CA GLY A 340 12.59 -5.39 26.51
C GLY A 340 11.36 -6.29 26.56
N ASN A 341 10.50 -6.13 27.57
CA ASN A 341 9.29 -6.95 27.73
C ASN A 341 8.20 -6.67 26.69
N GLY A 342 8.22 -5.54 26.01
CA GLY A 342 7.29 -5.21 24.92
C GLY A 342 7.28 -6.22 23.78
N VAL A 343 8.30 -7.09 23.68
CA VAL A 343 8.30 -8.18 22.70
C VAL A 343 7.12 -9.13 22.89
N ILE A 344 6.58 -9.22 24.10
CA ILE A 344 5.40 -10.05 24.42
C ILE A 344 4.19 -9.56 23.63
N GLY A 345 3.88 -8.27 23.73
CA GLY A 345 2.73 -7.70 23.06
C GLY A 345 2.99 -7.39 21.59
N ALA A 346 4.23 -7.06 21.21
CA ALA A 346 4.62 -6.96 19.80
C ALA A 346 4.42 -8.29 19.06
N LEU A 347 4.80 -9.42 19.66
CA LEU A 347 4.51 -10.75 19.13
C LEU A 347 3.00 -11.04 19.13
N GLY A 348 2.27 -10.54 20.13
CA GLY A 348 0.81 -10.61 20.19
C GLY A 348 0.16 -9.91 19.00
N ALA A 349 0.62 -8.69 18.66
CA ALA A 349 0.17 -7.93 17.50
C ALA A 349 0.40 -8.71 16.20
N VAL A 350 1.60 -9.26 16.00
CA VAL A 350 1.93 -10.10 14.84
C VAL A 350 1.04 -11.35 14.78
N ALA A 351 0.78 -11.98 15.93
CA ALA A 351 -0.09 -13.15 16.03
C ALA A 351 -1.58 -12.83 15.78
N LEU A 352 -1.98 -11.57 15.87
CA LEU A 352 -3.33 -11.08 15.59
C LEU A 352 -3.49 -10.54 14.16
N ALA A 353 -2.41 -10.40 13.39
CA ALA A 353 -2.45 -9.93 12.00
C ALA A 353 -3.44 -10.72 11.11
N GLY A 354 -4.08 -10.03 10.17
CA GLY A 354 -5.10 -10.59 9.28
C GLY A 354 -6.48 -10.82 9.91
N LEU A 355 -6.70 -10.39 11.16
CA LEU A 355 -8.04 -10.30 11.75
C LEU A 355 -8.67 -8.95 11.43
N PRO A 356 -10.02 -8.87 11.34
CA PRO A 356 -10.72 -7.61 11.08
C PRO A 356 -10.66 -6.67 12.29
N ASP A 357 -10.83 -5.37 12.04
CA ASP A 357 -10.65 -4.32 13.06
C ASP A 357 -11.62 -4.45 14.25
N ASP A 358 -12.84 -4.95 14.03
CA ASP A 358 -13.82 -5.22 15.10
C ASP A 358 -13.32 -6.30 16.06
N VAL A 359 -12.61 -7.32 15.56
CA VAL A 359 -11.91 -8.31 16.39
C VAL A 359 -10.64 -7.72 16.99
N LEU A 360 -9.86 -6.93 16.25
CA LEU A 360 -8.61 -6.35 16.75
C LEU A 360 -8.82 -5.36 17.91
N LEU A 361 -9.92 -4.62 17.88
CA LEU A 361 -10.28 -3.58 18.86
C LEU A 361 -11.20 -4.07 19.98
N ASP A 362 -11.58 -5.36 19.98
CA ASP A 362 -12.31 -5.99 21.08
C ASP A 362 -11.48 -7.15 21.68
N PRO A 363 -10.82 -6.95 22.83
CA PRO A 363 -10.04 -8.02 23.47
C PRO A 363 -10.91 -9.15 24.04
N ALA A 364 -12.24 -9.01 24.10
CA ALA A 364 -13.15 -10.09 24.49
C ALA A 364 -13.46 -11.05 23.31
N MET A 365 -13.35 -10.57 22.06
CA MET A 365 -13.56 -11.37 20.85
C MET A 365 -12.35 -12.27 20.58
N ASN A 366 -12.41 -13.51 21.06
CA ASN A 366 -11.31 -14.48 20.98
C ASN A 366 -11.63 -15.76 20.16
N GLU A 367 -12.80 -15.79 19.50
CA GLU A 367 -13.24 -16.87 18.62
C GLU A 367 -12.76 -16.65 17.17
N PHE A 368 -11.44 -16.71 16.97
CA PHE A 368 -10.78 -16.54 15.66
C PHE A 368 -9.67 -17.55 15.47
#